data_AF-A0A1B9MQD3-F1
#
_entry.id   AF-A0A1B9MQD3-F1
#
_cell.length_a   1.000
_cell.length_b   1.000
_cell.length_c   1.000
_cell.angle_alpha   90.00
_cell.angle_beta   90.00
_cell.angle_gamma   90.00
#
_symmetry.space_group_name_H-M   'P 1'
#
loop_
_entity.id
_entity.type
_entity.pdbx_description
1 polymer ?
#
loop_
_entity_poly.entity_id
_entity_poly.type
_entity_poly.pdbx_seq_one_letter_code
_entity_poly.pdbx_strand_id
1 'polypeptide(L)'
;MHDSNTMVDVFGLLNEFEIAGYGSALHAKDGLSAHELLQNAWLRNNGVVKGRMSSIAKTNPAMALQENMMHKTISKLQAKYGLHNPNILKSQTAIQNINRNTAITRRGIYEDLVKNRGWDPSNAKDFATKKALELREEAINFAKKNNLIKCN
;
A
#
# COMPACT_ATOMS: atom_id res chain seq x y z
N MET A 1 -13.64 -4.27 37.17
CA MET A 1 -12.46 -4.07 36.31
C MET A 1 -12.95 -3.44 35.03
N HIS A 2 -12.69 -2.15 34.85
CA HIS A 2 -12.97 -1.42 33.60
C HIS A 2 -11.60 -1.05 33.04
N ASP A 3 -11.20 -1.74 31.98
CA ASP A 3 -9.92 -1.48 31.32
C ASP A 3 -10.04 -0.17 30.54
N SER A 4 -9.24 0.82 30.95
CA SER A 4 -9.40 2.23 30.58
C SER A 4 -8.48 2.63 29.44
N ASN A 5 -8.38 1.80 28.39
CA ASN A 5 -7.56 2.07 27.21
C ASN A 5 -8.25 1.77 25.86
N THR A 6 -9.57 1.64 25.82
CA THR A 6 -10.34 1.83 24.58
C THR A 6 -10.55 3.32 24.35
N MET A 7 -9.50 4.03 23.94
CA MET A 7 -9.70 5.26 23.19
C MET A 7 -10.35 4.86 21.86
N VAL A 8 -11.68 4.90 21.84
CA VAL A 8 -12.45 4.98 20.59
C VAL A 8 -11.93 6.20 19.86
N ASP A 9 -11.32 6.01 18.69
CA ASP A 9 -10.81 7.11 17.89
C ASP A 9 -11.97 8.01 17.44
N VAL A 10 -12.11 9.14 18.12
CA VAL A 10 -13.18 10.13 17.94
C VAL A 10 -13.10 10.83 16.58
N PHE A 11 -11.99 10.68 15.83
CA PHE A 11 -11.73 11.38 14.58
C PHE A 11 -11.71 10.50 13.34
N GLY A 12 -11.73 9.17 13.48
CA GLY A 12 -11.70 8.21 12.38
C GLY A 12 -10.36 8.16 11.62
N LEU A 13 -9.27 8.61 12.23
CA LEU A 13 -7.92 8.57 11.67
C LEU A 13 -7.43 7.12 11.56
N LEU A 14 -6.89 6.74 10.40
CA LEU A 14 -6.34 5.39 10.23
C LEU A 14 -5.03 5.27 11.02
N ASN A 15 -4.93 4.24 11.85
CA ASN A 15 -3.67 3.91 12.51
C ASN A 15 -2.64 3.43 11.48
N GLU A 16 -1.34 3.56 11.80
CA GLU A 16 -0.28 3.01 10.96
C GLU A 16 -0.53 1.51 10.69
N PHE A 17 -0.36 1.09 9.44
CA PHE A 17 -0.64 -0.23 8.89
C PHE A 17 -2.12 -0.65 8.75
N GLU A 18 -3.07 0.26 8.99
CA GLU A 18 -4.46 0.05 8.59
C GLU A 18 -4.64 0.23 7.08
N ILE A 19 -5.65 -0.45 6.52
CA ILE A 19 -5.93 -0.47 5.09
C ILE A 19 -7.28 0.21 4.83
N ALA A 20 -7.32 1.15 3.90
CA ALA A 20 -8.55 1.79 3.44
C ALA A 20 -8.47 2.18 1.95
N GLY A 21 -9.59 2.53 1.33
CA GLY A 21 -9.62 3.05 -0.04
C GLY A 21 -9.03 4.46 -0.15
N TYR A 22 -8.29 4.74 -1.23
CA TYR A 22 -7.64 6.04 -1.49
C TYR A 22 -8.65 7.19 -1.66
N GLY A 23 -9.11 7.80 -0.57
CA GLY A 23 -10.05 8.92 -0.68
C GLY A 23 -10.81 9.27 0.58
N SER A 24 -10.48 8.69 1.73
CA SER A 24 -10.94 9.25 2.98
C SER A 24 -10.21 10.58 3.23
N ALA A 25 -10.93 11.60 3.69
CA ALA A 25 -10.35 12.91 4.04
C ALA A 25 -9.37 12.85 5.23
N LEU A 26 -9.03 11.64 5.69
CA LEU A 26 -8.31 11.33 6.91
C LEU A 26 -6.78 11.28 6.72
N HIS A 27 -6.29 11.33 5.48
CA HIS A 27 -4.85 11.34 5.16
C HIS A 27 -4.19 12.73 5.21
N ALA A 28 -4.94 13.77 5.60
CA ALA A 28 -4.42 15.13 5.65
C ALA A 28 -4.06 15.49 7.10
N LYS A 29 -2.76 15.38 7.43
CA LYS A 29 -2.03 16.03 8.56
C LYS A 29 -1.53 15.13 9.71
N ASP A 30 -1.58 13.81 9.62
CA ASP A 30 -1.04 12.89 10.65
C ASP A 30 0.41 12.42 10.38
N GLY A 31 0.99 12.77 9.23
CA GLY A 31 2.32 12.29 8.83
C GLY A 31 2.31 10.87 8.24
N LEU A 32 1.13 10.32 7.97
CA LEU A 32 0.93 9.06 7.27
C LEU A 32 0.59 9.32 5.80
N SER A 33 0.87 8.31 4.97
CA SER A 33 0.67 8.32 3.53
C SER A 33 0.00 7.02 3.11
N ALA A 34 -0.93 7.12 2.16
CA ALA A 34 -1.61 5.98 1.61
C ALA A 34 -0.73 5.28 0.57
N HIS A 35 -0.27 4.07 0.89
CA HIS A 35 0.57 3.26 0.01
C HIS A 35 -0.22 2.14 -0.69
N GLU A 36 -0.34 2.24 -2.02
CA GLU A 36 -1.09 1.30 -2.86
C GLU A 36 -0.18 0.20 -3.44
N LEU A 37 -0.68 -1.04 -3.54
CA LEU A 37 0.03 -2.11 -4.27
C LEU A 37 -0.27 -2.12 -5.76
N LEU A 38 -1.52 -1.87 -6.15
CA LEU A 38 -1.86 -1.60 -7.53
C LEU A 38 -1.61 -0.12 -7.80
N GLN A 39 -0.49 0.20 -8.45
CA GLN A 39 -0.07 1.60 -8.55
C GLN A 39 -1.01 2.40 -9.44
N ASN A 40 -1.41 3.58 -8.99
CA ASN A 40 -2.07 4.56 -9.85
C ASN A 40 -1.29 4.88 -11.14
N ALA A 41 0.04 4.81 -11.11
CA ALA A 41 0.88 4.93 -12.29
C ALA A 41 0.65 3.79 -13.29
N TRP A 42 0.48 2.55 -12.82
CA TRP A 42 0.14 1.40 -13.67
C TRP A 42 -1.24 1.57 -14.30
N LEU A 43 -2.23 1.98 -13.50
CA LEU A 43 -3.61 2.23 -13.97
C LEU A 43 -3.64 3.27 -15.11
N ARG A 44 -2.88 4.37 -14.97
CA ARG A 44 -2.78 5.42 -15.99
C ARG A 44 -2.08 4.93 -17.26
N ASN A 45 -0.94 4.24 -17.12
CA ASN A 45 -0.14 3.80 -18.25
C ASN A 45 -0.82 2.69 -19.08
N ASN A 46 -1.74 1.94 -18.48
CA ASN A 46 -2.52 0.88 -19.12
C ASN A 46 -3.94 1.32 -19.52
N GLY A 47 -4.23 2.62 -19.49
CA GLY A 47 -5.49 3.19 -19.98
C GLY A 47 -6.73 2.89 -19.10
N VAL A 48 -6.55 2.35 -17.90
CA VAL A 48 -7.64 2.03 -16.96
C VAL A 48 -8.26 3.30 -16.38
N VAL A 49 -7.43 4.30 -16.09
CA VAL A 49 -7.89 5.59 -15.56
C VAL A 49 -7.38 6.75 -16.40
N LYS A 50 -8.26 7.71 -16.70
CA LYS A 50 -7.91 8.95 -17.39
C LYS A 50 -7.23 9.98 -16.45
N GLY A 51 -7.29 9.79 -15.13
CA GLY A 51 -6.66 10.67 -14.14
C GLY A 51 -6.94 10.25 -12.69
N ARG A 52 -6.27 10.90 -11.73
CA ARG A 52 -6.38 10.62 -10.26
C ARG A 52 -7.82 10.70 -9.71
N MET A 53 -8.71 11.41 -10.40
CA MET A 53 -10.10 11.65 -9.96
C MET A 53 -11.10 10.61 -10.45
N SER A 54 -10.67 9.59 -11.21
CA SER A 54 -11.57 8.49 -11.59
C SER A 54 -12.08 7.75 -10.35
N SER A 55 -13.36 7.37 -10.33
CA SER A 55 -14.02 6.68 -9.21
C SER A 55 -13.27 5.41 -8.75
N ILE A 56 -12.68 4.68 -9.71
CA ILE A 56 -11.90 3.47 -9.43
C ILE A 56 -10.61 3.79 -8.66
N ALA A 57 -9.87 4.84 -9.02
CA ALA A 57 -8.66 5.25 -8.30
C ALA A 57 -8.94 5.61 -6.84
N LYS A 58 -10.14 6.12 -6.53
CA LYS A 58 -10.53 6.51 -5.17
C LYS A 58 -10.84 5.34 -4.22
N THR A 59 -11.08 4.17 -4.79
CA THR A 59 -11.47 2.97 -4.05
C THR A 59 -10.35 1.93 -4.03
N ASN A 60 -9.19 2.28 -4.58
CA ASN A 60 -8.00 1.44 -4.57
C ASN A 60 -7.50 1.28 -3.13
N PRO A 61 -7.35 0.04 -2.62
CA PRO A 61 -6.85 -0.20 -1.29
C PRO A 61 -5.42 0.31 -1.11
N ALA A 62 -5.22 1.03 0.00
CA ALA A 62 -3.94 1.59 0.38
C ALA A 62 -3.71 1.39 1.88
N MET A 63 -2.47 1.14 2.26
CA MET A 63 -2.06 1.05 3.66
C MET A 63 -1.52 2.37 4.15
N ALA A 64 -1.93 2.80 5.34
CA ALA A 64 -1.38 3.99 5.98
C ALA A 64 0.04 3.70 6.47
N LEU A 65 1.04 4.33 5.88
CA LEU A 65 2.45 4.18 6.23
C LEU A 65 3.06 5.53 6.62
N GLN A 66 3.99 5.52 7.59
CA GLN A 66 4.71 6.73 7.97
C GLN A 66 5.51 7.29 6.78
N GLU A 67 5.23 8.56 6.43
CA GLU A 67 5.68 9.19 5.19
C GLU A 67 7.21 9.35 5.16
N ASN A 68 7.80 9.85 6.24
CA ASN A 68 9.18 10.34 6.22
C ASN A 68 10.25 9.23 6.22
N MET A 69 9.92 8.01 6.60
CA MET A 69 10.88 6.89 6.69
C MET A 69 10.40 5.69 5.88
N MET A 70 9.25 5.13 6.22
CA MET A 70 8.81 3.86 5.64
C MET A 70 8.36 4.04 4.18
N HIS A 71 7.49 5.00 3.91
CA HIS A 71 6.98 5.23 2.56
C HIS A 71 8.09 5.69 1.60
N LYS A 72 9.02 6.54 2.05
CA LYS A 72 10.22 6.90 1.28
C LYS A 72 11.14 5.71 1.01
N THR A 73 11.31 4.80 1.97
CA THR A 73 12.11 3.58 1.78
C THR A 73 11.49 2.70 0.69
N ILE A 74 10.17 2.53 0.73
CA ILE A 74 9.43 1.77 -0.29
C ILE A 74 9.54 2.46 -1.66
N SER A 75 9.37 3.79 -1.72
CA SER A 75 9.50 4.58 -2.95
C SER A 75 10.89 4.42 -3.59
N LYS A 76 11.96 4.44 -2.79
CA LYS A 76 13.34 4.19 -3.26
C LYS A 76 13.50 2.78 -3.83
N LEU A 77 12.92 1.77 -3.16
CA LEU A 77 12.94 0.39 -3.66
C LEU A 77 12.15 0.26 -4.98
N GLN A 78 10.97 0.86 -5.08
CA GLN A 78 10.19 0.90 -6.33
C GLN A 78 10.98 1.55 -7.47
N ALA A 79 11.67 2.67 -7.20
CA ALA A 79 12.53 3.33 -8.17
C ALA A 79 13.67 2.41 -8.63
N LYS A 80 14.36 1.75 -7.69
CA LYS A 80 15.44 0.78 -7.98
C LYS A 80 14.99 -0.37 -8.89
N TYR A 81 13.75 -0.81 -8.76
CA TYR A 81 13.18 -1.88 -9.59
C TYR A 81 12.50 -1.37 -10.87
N GLY A 82 12.58 -0.07 -11.16
CA GLY A 82 12.04 0.52 -12.39
C GLY A 82 10.52 0.70 -12.40
N LEU A 83 9.85 0.66 -11.24
CA LEU A 83 8.38 0.81 -11.12
C LEU A 83 7.89 2.27 -11.26
N HIS A 84 8.71 3.12 -11.87
CA HIS A 84 8.39 4.45 -12.36
C HIS A 84 8.47 4.53 -13.90
N ASN A 85 9.07 3.52 -14.55
CA ASN A 85 9.28 3.50 -16.00
C ASN A 85 7.99 3.02 -16.70
N PRO A 86 7.39 3.85 -17.57
CA PRO A 86 6.18 3.50 -18.32
C PRO A 86 6.28 2.17 -19.08
N ASN A 87 7.42 1.86 -19.69
CA ASN A 87 7.61 0.63 -20.47
C ASN A 87 7.55 -0.62 -19.58
N ILE A 88 8.15 -0.53 -18.39
CA ILE A 88 8.10 -1.61 -17.38
C ILE A 88 6.69 -1.76 -16.80
N LEU A 89 5.93 -0.67 -16.66
CA LEU A 89 4.56 -0.72 -16.16
C LEU A 89 3.59 -1.31 -17.19
N LYS A 90 3.73 -0.95 -18.46
CA LYS A 90 2.90 -1.47 -19.56
C LYS A 90 3.16 -2.96 -19.86
N SER A 91 4.36 -3.45 -19.55
CA SER A 91 4.69 -4.86 -19.74
C SER A 91 4.17 -5.78 -18.62
N GLN A 92 3.54 -5.23 -17.58
CA GLN A 92 3.02 -5.98 -16.44
C GLN A 92 1.50 -6.13 -16.53
N THR A 93 0.99 -7.31 -16.22
CA THR A 93 -0.41 -7.50 -15.85
C THR A 93 -0.68 -6.86 -14.47
N ALA A 94 -1.95 -6.60 -14.14
CA ALA A 94 -2.33 -6.06 -12.83
C ALA A 94 -1.83 -6.96 -11.68
N ILE A 95 -1.94 -8.28 -11.82
CA ILE A 95 -1.46 -9.22 -10.79
C ILE A 95 0.07 -9.21 -10.66
N GLN A 96 0.81 -9.06 -11.76
CA GLN A 96 2.26 -8.91 -11.71
C GLN A 96 2.68 -7.61 -11.00
N ASN A 97 1.98 -6.50 -11.28
CA ASN A 97 2.22 -5.23 -10.60
C ASN A 97 1.96 -5.33 -9.09
N ILE A 98 0.81 -5.91 -8.69
CA ILE A 98 0.46 -6.13 -7.28
C ILE A 98 1.51 -7.01 -6.59
N ASN A 99 1.87 -8.16 -7.18
CA ASN A 99 2.82 -9.09 -6.57
C ASN A 99 4.21 -8.45 -6.39
N ARG A 100 4.67 -7.69 -7.38
CA ARG A 100 5.98 -7.01 -7.32
C ARG A 100 5.99 -5.91 -6.27
N ASN A 101 4.94 -5.10 -6.21
CA ASN A 101 4.78 -4.10 -5.15
C ASN A 101 4.62 -4.74 -3.78
N THR A 102 3.99 -5.91 -3.67
CA THR A 102 3.88 -6.65 -2.39
C THR A 102 5.26 -6.99 -1.85
N ALA A 103 6.12 -7.57 -2.69
CA ALA A 103 7.47 -7.96 -2.30
C ALA A 103 8.32 -6.75 -1.87
N ILE A 104 8.18 -5.63 -2.59
CA ILE A 104 8.88 -4.37 -2.30
C ILE A 104 8.35 -3.74 -1.00
N THR A 105 7.03 -3.72 -0.80
CA THR A 105 6.38 -3.17 0.39
C THR A 105 6.78 -3.97 1.63
N ARG A 106 6.71 -5.30 1.57
CA ARG A 106 7.21 -6.19 2.62
C ARG A 106 8.66 -5.88 2.99
N ARG A 107 9.52 -5.72 1.98
CA ARG A 107 10.94 -5.40 2.19
C ARG A 107 11.10 -4.02 2.84
N GLY A 108 10.37 -3.00 2.38
CA GLY A 108 10.46 -1.65 2.91
C GLY A 108 9.97 -1.54 4.36
N ILE A 109 8.86 -2.19 4.70
CA ILE A 109 8.37 -2.29 6.09
C ILE A 109 9.43 -2.97 6.96
N TYR A 110 9.94 -4.13 6.54
CA TYR A 110 10.97 -4.85 7.27
C TYR A 110 12.23 -4.00 7.50
N GLU A 111 12.75 -3.35 6.44
CA GLU A 111 13.95 -2.53 6.55
C GLU A 111 13.76 -1.34 7.50
N ASP A 112 12.60 -0.69 7.50
CA ASP A 112 12.29 0.40 8.43
C ASP A 112 12.22 -0.08 9.88
N LEU A 113 11.45 -1.14 10.14
CA LEU A 113 11.27 -1.69 11.48
C LEU A 113 12.61 -2.08 12.12
N VAL A 114 13.48 -2.76 11.37
CA VAL A 114 14.78 -3.21 11.90
C VAL A 114 15.76 -2.05 12.03
N LYS A 115 15.96 -1.26 10.96
CA LYS A 115 17.06 -0.28 10.92
C LYS A 115 16.74 1.00 11.68
N ASN A 116 15.47 1.40 11.72
CA ASN A 116 15.07 2.70 12.25
C ASN A 116 14.27 2.60 13.55
N ARG A 117 13.63 1.45 13.83
CA ARG A 117 12.78 1.27 15.02
C ARG A 117 13.30 0.21 16.00
N GLY A 118 14.43 -0.42 15.71
CA GLY A 118 15.09 -1.36 16.63
C GLY A 118 14.31 -2.66 16.86
N TRP A 119 13.43 -3.05 15.94
CA TRP A 119 12.69 -4.31 16.06
C TRP A 119 13.62 -5.52 15.88
N ASP A 120 13.30 -6.59 16.60
CA ASP A 120 13.89 -7.90 16.33
C ASP A 120 13.64 -8.31 14.86
N PRO A 121 14.67 -8.79 14.13
CA PRO A 121 14.54 -9.16 12.72
C PRO A 121 13.48 -10.23 12.43
N SER A 122 13.26 -11.20 13.33
CA SER A 122 12.25 -12.24 13.12
C SER A 122 10.85 -11.64 13.24
N ASN A 123 10.60 -10.91 14.33
CA ASN A 123 9.31 -10.24 14.56
C ASN A 123 8.99 -9.22 13.45
N ALA A 124 9.98 -8.43 13.02
CA ALA A 124 9.82 -7.48 11.92
C ALA A 124 9.47 -8.18 10.60
N LYS A 125 10.09 -9.33 10.32
CA LYS A 125 9.82 -10.10 9.10
C LYS A 125 8.41 -10.67 9.11
N ASP A 126 7.97 -11.24 10.22
CA ASP A 126 6.63 -11.81 10.35
C ASP A 126 5.56 -10.72 10.24
N PHE A 127 5.76 -9.60 10.95
CA PHE A 127 4.87 -8.44 10.87
C PHE A 127 4.78 -7.86 9.45
N ALA A 128 5.93 -7.60 8.81
CA ALA A 128 5.97 -7.06 7.46
C ALA A 128 5.33 -8.01 6.43
N THR A 129 5.51 -9.32 6.61
CA THR A 129 4.90 -10.33 5.75
C THR A 129 3.39 -10.32 5.90
N LYS A 130 2.89 -10.36 7.15
CA LYS A 130 1.46 -10.30 7.44
C LYS A 130 0.82 -9.06 6.81
N LYS A 131 1.37 -7.86 7.08
CA LYS A 131 0.84 -6.59 6.56
C LYS A 131 0.85 -6.50 5.04
N ALA A 132 1.93 -6.94 4.39
CA ALA A 132 1.98 -6.94 2.93
C ALA A 132 0.98 -7.93 2.30
N LEU A 133 0.74 -9.08 2.94
CA LEU A 133 -0.24 -10.07 2.45
C LEU A 133 -1.69 -9.60 2.64
N GLU A 134 -2.02 -8.98 3.78
CA GLU A 134 -3.33 -8.36 4.02
C GLU A 134 -3.66 -7.34 2.90
N LEU A 135 -2.75 -6.41 2.61
CA LEU A 135 -2.94 -5.42 1.55
C LEU A 135 -2.98 -6.04 0.15
N ARG A 136 -2.24 -7.14 -0.07
CA ARG A 136 -2.25 -7.86 -1.35
C ARG A 136 -3.61 -8.49 -1.62
N GLU A 137 -4.23 -9.11 -0.63
CA GLU A 137 -5.55 -9.70 -0.77
C GLU A 137 -6.59 -8.63 -1.13
N GLU A 138 -6.58 -7.49 -0.43
CA GLU A 138 -7.44 -6.35 -0.74
C GLU A 138 -7.20 -5.82 -2.16
N ALA A 139 -5.94 -5.63 -2.57
CA ALA A 139 -5.62 -5.16 -3.92
C ALA A 139 -6.05 -6.15 -5.02
N ILE A 140 -5.94 -7.46 -4.78
CA ILE A 140 -6.42 -8.49 -5.71
C ILE A 140 -7.95 -8.47 -5.79
N ASN A 141 -8.65 -8.37 -4.66
CA ASN A 141 -10.11 -8.28 -4.62
C ASN A 141 -10.61 -7.05 -5.36
N PHE A 142 -9.97 -5.91 -5.14
CA PHE A 142 -10.22 -4.68 -5.89
C PHE A 142 -10.01 -4.88 -7.40
N ALA A 143 -8.88 -5.47 -7.80
CA ALA A 143 -8.55 -5.70 -9.19
C ALA A 143 -9.55 -6.66 -9.88
N LYS A 144 -10.00 -7.71 -9.18
CA LYS A 144 -11.06 -8.62 -9.65
C LYS A 144 -12.39 -7.90 -9.81
N LYS A 145 -12.82 -7.15 -8.79
CA LYS A 145 -14.08 -6.36 -8.80
C LYS A 145 -14.15 -5.38 -9.97
N ASN A 146 -12.99 -4.89 -10.41
CA ASN A 146 -12.87 -3.96 -11.54
C ASN A 146 -12.43 -4.62 -12.86
N ASN A 147 -12.52 -5.95 -12.97
CA ASN A 147 -12.18 -6.73 -14.17
C ASN A 147 -10.73 -6.51 -14.69
N LEU A 148 -9.80 -6.15 -13.80
CA LEU A 148 -8.38 -5.95 -14.12
C LEU A 148 -7.57 -7.26 -14.06
N ILE A 149 -8.12 -8.28 -13.40
CA ILE A 149 -7.62 -9.65 -13.36
C ILE A 149 -8.79 -10.56 -13.67
N LYS A 150 -8.59 -11.56 -14.55
CA LYS A 150 -9.62 -12.56 -14.83
C LYS A 150 -9.88 -13.40 -13.59
N CYS A 151 -11.16 -13.54 -13.22
CA CYS A 151 -11.59 -14.63 -12.36
C CYS A 151 -11.61 -15.89 -13.22
N ASN A 152 -10.72 -16.84 -12.92
CA ASN A 152 -10.85 -18.21 -13.44
C ASN A 152 -11.87 -18.96 -12.60
#